data_AF-A0A2D6VI50-F1
#
_entry.id   AF-A0A2D6VI50-F1
#
_cell.length_a   1.000
_cell.length_b   1.000
_cell.length_c   1.000
_cell.angle_alpha   90.00
_cell.angle_beta   90.00
_cell.angle_gamma   90.00
#
_symmetry.space_group_name_H-M   'P 1'
#
loop_
_entity.id
_entity.type
_entity.pdbx_description
1 polymer ?
#
loop_
_entity_poly.entity_id
_entity_poly.type
_entity_poly.pdbx_seq_one_letter_code
_entity_poly.pdbx_strand_id
1 'polypeptide(L)'
;MSKDSNSKMKLDDEGWLDEPSNRKKLIRWFYWLCGLIILTDLIFSLGWHKHAAFAEEKPFYSLETLPAFYGVFGFGAGLAVVYFSKIIRSWNGKKVLMRSEDYWEKK
;
A
#
# COMPACT_ATOMS: atom_id res chain seq x y z
N MET A 1 -49.86 14.28 14.62
CA MET A 1 -48.90 13.20 14.89
C MET A 1 -48.39 12.69 13.55
N SER A 2 -47.31 13.28 13.04
CA SER A 2 -46.81 13.02 11.67
C SER A 2 -45.94 11.77 11.66
N LYS A 3 -46.30 10.82 10.79
CA LYS A 3 -45.64 9.53 10.52
C LYS A 3 -44.30 9.67 9.78
N ASP A 4 -43.77 10.90 9.68
CA ASP A 4 -42.66 11.24 8.79
C ASP A 4 -41.27 11.10 9.44
N SER A 5 -41.21 10.71 10.73
CA SER A 5 -39.92 10.56 11.44
C SER A 5 -39.24 9.20 11.22
N ASN A 6 -39.90 8.24 10.55
CA ASN A 6 -39.38 6.87 10.43
C ASN A 6 -38.55 6.64 9.15
N SER A 7 -38.38 7.66 8.31
CA SER A 7 -37.57 7.58 7.09
C SER A 7 -36.26 8.36 7.19
N LYS A 8 -35.76 8.63 8.41
CA LYS A 8 -34.40 9.12 8.59
C LYS A 8 -33.42 8.06 8.07
N MET A 9 -33.08 8.22 6.79
CA MET A 9 -31.82 7.83 6.15
C MET A 9 -31.13 6.66 6.86
N LYS A 10 -31.55 5.44 6.56
CA LYS A 10 -30.63 4.30 6.48
C LYS A 10 -29.67 4.59 5.32
N LEU A 11 -28.75 5.51 5.53
CA LEU A 11 -27.63 5.77 4.64
C LEU A 11 -26.40 5.60 5.50
N ASP A 12 -26.07 4.35 5.72
CA ASP A 12 -24.74 3.83 5.99
C ASP A 12 -24.96 2.31 5.90
N ASP A 13 -25.03 1.82 4.65
CA ASP A 13 -24.85 0.39 4.42
C ASP A 13 -23.46 0.07 4.95
N GLU A 14 -23.39 -0.64 6.09
CA GLU A 14 -22.14 -1.08 6.69
C GLU A 14 -21.27 -1.69 5.58
N GLY A 15 -20.12 -1.06 5.32
CA GLY A 15 -19.21 -1.47 4.28
C GLY A 15 -18.68 -2.86 4.61
N TRP A 16 -18.39 -3.67 3.59
CA TRP A 16 -17.85 -5.02 3.80
C TRP A 16 -16.59 -5.06 4.68
N LEU A 17 -15.81 -3.97 4.66
CA LEU A 17 -14.60 -3.78 5.46
C LEU A 17 -14.87 -3.28 6.90
N ASP A 18 -16.10 -2.91 7.24
CA ASP A 18 -16.50 -2.50 8.60
C ASP A 18 -16.64 -3.70 9.52
N GLU A 19 -16.80 -4.90 8.97
CA GLU A 19 -16.79 -6.11 9.77
C GLU A 19 -15.35 -6.55 10.15
N PRO A 20 -15.04 -6.72 11.45
CA PRO A 20 -13.69 -7.10 11.90
C PRO A 20 -13.22 -8.45 11.38
N SER A 21 -14.15 -9.35 11.05
CA SER A 21 -13.87 -10.66 10.47
C SER A 21 -13.25 -10.54 9.07
N ASN A 22 -13.81 -9.66 8.23
CA ASN A 22 -13.36 -9.42 6.86
C ASN A 22 -12.02 -8.68 6.82
N ARG A 23 -11.81 -7.70 7.71
CA ARG A 23 -10.49 -7.05 7.86
C ARG A 23 -9.39 -8.04 8.21
N LYS A 24 -9.63 -8.93 9.17
CA LYS A 24 -8.66 -9.96 9.57
C LYS A 24 -8.35 -10.91 8.42
N LYS A 25 -9.35 -11.31 7.62
CA LYS A 25 -9.15 -12.15 6.43
C LYS A 25 -8.28 -11.43 5.39
N LEU A 26 -8.58 -10.16 5.08
CA LEU A 26 -7.84 -9.37 4.11
C LEU A 26 -6.36 -9.19 4.53
N ILE A 27 -6.12 -8.84 5.80
CA ILE A 27 -4.76 -8.71 6.33
C ILE A 27 -4.01 -10.05 6.27
N ARG A 28 -4.68 -11.15 6.64
CA ARG A 28 -4.07 -12.49 6.58
C ARG A 28 -3.73 -12.91 5.16
N TRP A 29 -4.62 -12.65 4.21
CA TRP A 29 -4.41 -12.95 2.79
C TRP A 29 -3.27 -12.11 2.20
N PHE A 30 -3.20 -10.83 2.57
CA PHE A 30 -2.09 -9.95 2.20
C PHE A 30 -0.74 -10.49 2.70
N TYR A 31 -0.63 -10.84 3.99
CA TYR A 31 0.62 -11.41 4.52
C TYR A 31 0.96 -12.76 3.92
N TRP A 32 -0.05 -13.58 3.60
CA TRP A 32 0.15 -14.83 2.89
C TRP A 32 0.75 -14.61 1.50
N LEU A 33 0.23 -13.62 0.74
CA LEU A 33 0.77 -13.22 -0.55
C LEU A 33 2.20 -12.68 -0.43
N CYS A 34 2.48 -11.84 0.57
CA CYS A 34 3.85 -11.36 0.83
C CYS A 34 4.81 -12.53 1.09
N GLY A 35 4.41 -13.50 1.93
CA GLY A 35 5.19 -14.71 2.18
C GLY A 35 5.43 -15.51 0.91
N LEU A 36 4.43 -15.66 0.04
CA LEU A 36 4.56 -16.35 -1.24
C LEU A 36 5.57 -15.66 -2.17
N ILE A 37 5.54 -14.33 -2.24
CA ILE A 37 6.47 -13.55 -3.07
C ILE A 37 7.91 -13.70 -2.54
N ILE A 38 8.12 -13.60 -1.23
CA ILE A 38 9.45 -13.80 -0.61
C ILE A 38 9.95 -15.22 -0.86
N LEU A 39 9.10 -16.23 -0.68
CA LEU A 39 9.46 -17.62 -0.93
C LEU A 39 9.87 -17.83 -2.40
N THR A 40 9.12 -17.24 -3.32
CA THR A 40 9.40 -17.28 -4.75
C THR A 40 10.76 -16.63 -5.06
N ASP A 41 11.03 -15.46 -4.47
CA ASP A 41 12.31 -14.77 -4.60
C ASP A 41 13.48 -15.60 -4.07
N LEU A 42 13.33 -16.26 -2.90
CA LEU A 42 14.34 -17.14 -2.32
C LEU A 42 14.60 -18.37 -3.20
N ILE A 43 13.55 -19.03 -3.71
CA ILE A 43 13.70 -20.19 -4.61
C ILE A 43 14.45 -19.77 -5.87
N PHE A 44 14.12 -18.62 -6.43
CA PHE A 44 14.80 -18.11 -7.61
C PHE A 44 16.22 -17.60 -7.34
N SER A 45 16.50 -17.09 -6.14
CA SER A 45 17.83 -16.61 -5.76
C SER A 45 18.78 -17.76 -5.41
N LEU A 46 18.28 -18.82 -4.77
CA LEU A 46 19.07 -19.99 -4.35
C LEU A 46 19.14 -21.10 -5.41
N GLY A 47 18.06 -21.34 -6.16
CA GLY A 47 17.93 -22.49 -7.06
C GLY A 47 18.21 -22.18 -8.54
N TRP A 48 18.17 -20.91 -8.95
CA TRP A 48 18.36 -20.50 -10.34
C TRP A 48 19.37 -19.36 -10.39
N HIS A 49 20.56 -19.59 -10.98
CA HIS A 49 21.52 -18.52 -11.26
C HIS A 49 20.96 -17.57 -12.36
N LYS A 50 19.96 -16.73 -12.02
CA LYS A 50 19.28 -15.81 -12.94
C LYS A 50 20.20 -14.71 -13.53
N HIS A 51 21.44 -14.59 -13.05
CA HIS A 51 22.35 -13.51 -13.43
C HIS A 51 23.57 -13.92 -14.27
N ALA A 52 23.61 -15.14 -14.82
CA ALA A 52 24.67 -15.51 -15.77
C ALA A 52 24.52 -14.81 -17.15
N ALA A 53 23.35 -14.24 -17.46
CA ALA A 53 23.06 -13.66 -18.78
C ALA A 53 23.25 -12.13 -18.89
N PHE A 54 23.51 -11.41 -17.79
CA PHE A 54 23.65 -9.94 -17.78
C PHE A 54 25.03 -9.48 -17.27
N ALA A 55 26.05 -10.35 -17.32
CA ALA A 55 27.37 -10.12 -16.74
C ALA A 55 28.18 -8.97 -17.36
N GLU A 56 27.63 -8.23 -18.32
CA GLU A 56 28.34 -7.16 -19.01
C GLU A 56 27.99 -5.78 -18.41
N GLU A 57 28.90 -5.33 -17.54
CA GLU A 57 29.35 -3.93 -17.49
C GLU A 57 28.39 -2.89 -16.88
N LYS A 58 27.92 -3.11 -15.64
CA LYS A 58 27.34 -2.02 -14.84
C LYS A 58 27.89 -1.93 -13.40
N PRO A 59 28.22 -0.72 -12.92
CA PRO A 59 28.88 -0.51 -11.63
C PRO A 59 28.03 -0.88 -10.39
N PHE A 60 26.74 -1.16 -10.54
CA PHE A 60 25.81 -1.47 -9.44
C PHE A 60 25.40 -2.96 -9.38
N TYR A 61 26.04 -3.83 -10.15
CA TYR A 61 25.61 -5.22 -10.36
C TYR A 61 25.51 -6.03 -9.06
N SER A 62 26.40 -5.80 -8.08
CA SER A 62 26.38 -6.53 -6.79
C SER A 62 25.18 -6.22 -5.89
N LEU A 63 24.58 -5.03 -6.01
CA LEU A 63 23.35 -4.68 -5.27
C LEU A 63 22.11 -5.21 -5.99
N GLU A 64 22.17 -5.21 -7.32
CA GLU A 64 21.32 -5.91 -8.30
C GLU A 64 20.86 -7.31 -7.88
N THR A 65 21.87 -8.06 -7.45
CA THR A 65 21.82 -9.50 -7.22
C THR A 65 21.36 -9.88 -5.81
N LEU A 66 21.16 -8.91 -4.92
CA LEU A 66 20.74 -9.21 -3.56
C LEU A 66 19.30 -9.74 -3.55
N PRO A 67 19.03 -10.86 -2.85
CA PRO A 67 17.66 -11.31 -2.64
C PRO A 67 16.85 -10.18 -2.01
N ALA A 68 15.59 -10.06 -2.43
CA ALA A 68 14.65 -9.02 -2.05
C ALA A 68 14.95 -7.58 -2.51
N PHE A 69 16.01 -7.30 -3.29
CA PHE A 69 16.34 -5.93 -3.74
C PHE A 69 15.15 -5.22 -4.40
N TYR A 70 14.54 -5.84 -5.41
CA TYR A 70 13.38 -5.26 -6.11
C TYR A 70 12.13 -5.17 -5.22
N GLY A 71 11.96 -6.09 -4.27
CA GLY A 71 10.88 -6.04 -3.30
C GLY A 71 11.01 -4.84 -2.36
N VAL A 72 12.20 -4.61 -1.81
CA VAL A 72 12.50 -3.45 -0.95
C VAL A 72 12.43 -2.15 -1.75
N PHE A 73 12.97 -2.14 -2.97
CA PHE A 73 12.92 -0.97 -3.84
C PHE A 73 11.48 -0.57 -4.18
N GLY A 74 10.65 -1.53 -4.61
CA GLY A 74 9.24 -1.29 -4.91
C GLY A 74 8.44 -0.83 -3.69
N PHE A 75 8.69 -1.43 -2.52
CA PHE A 75 8.08 -0.99 -1.27
C PHE A 75 8.49 0.44 -0.89
N GLY A 76 9.79 0.76 -0.98
CA GLY A 76 10.32 2.09 -0.74
C GLY A 76 9.73 3.14 -1.68
N ALA A 77 9.63 2.82 -2.98
CA ALA A 77 8.98 3.68 -3.96
C ALA A 77 7.51 3.90 -3.65
N GLY A 78 6.77 2.85 -3.26
CA GLY A 78 5.37 2.95 -2.84
C GLY A 78 5.18 3.84 -1.60
N LEU A 79 6.02 3.66 -0.57
CA LEU A 79 6.05 4.55 0.58
C LEU A 79 6.35 5.99 0.17
N ALA A 80 7.36 6.19 -0.68
CA ALA A 80 7.72 7.52 -1.16
C ALA A 80 6.53 8.22 -1.83
N VAL A 81 5.78 7.53 -2.69
CA VAL A 81 4.57 8.09 -3.33
C VAL A 81 3.51 8.46 -2.28
N VAL A 82 3.24 7.60 -1.31
CA VAL A 82 2.25 7.87 -0.25
C VAL A 82 2.66 9.07 0.62
N TYR A 83 3.91 9.11 1.05
CA TYR A 83 4.44 10.22 1.84
C TYR A 83 4.49 11.51 1.04
N PHE A 84 4.92 11.46 -0.22
CA PHE A 84 4.93 12.60 -1.12
C PHE A 84 3.51 13.15 -1.33
N SER A 85 2.53 12.26 -1.52
CA SER A 85 1.11 12.64 -1.59
C SER A 85 0.62 13.33 -0.32
N LYS A 86 1.05 12.84 0.86
CA LYS A 86 0.73 13.50 2.14
C LYS A 86 1.38 14.87 2.28
N ILE A 87 2.65 15.00 1.89
CA ILE A 87 3.38 16.27 1.94
C ILE A 87 2.71 17.31 1.04
N ILE A 88 2.37 16.94 -0.20
CA ILE A 88 1.66 17.83 -1.12
C ILE A 88 0.28 18.23 -0.56
N ARG A 89 -0.40 17.31 0.13
CA ARG A 89 -1.69 17.59 0.76
C ARG A 89 -1.54 18.58 1.93
N SER A 90 -0.64 18.29 2.87
CA SER A 90 -0.41 19.11 4.06
C SER A 90 1.05 19.01 4.48
N TRP A 91 1.75 20.14 4.44
CA TRP A 91 3.14 20.24 4.86
C TRP A 91 3.22 21.18 6.07
N ASN A 92 3.63 20.66 7.23
CA ASN A 92 3.73 21.42 8.49
C ASN A 92 2.43 22.20 8.85
N GLY A 93 1.27 21.57 8.64
CA GLY A 93 -0.04 22.19 8.92
C GLY A 93 -0.52 23.19 7.87
N LYS A 94 0.28 23.47 6.82
CA LYS A 94 -0.16 24.26 5.67
C LYS A 94 -0.73 23.34 4.61
N LYS A 95 -2.00 23.56 4.28
CA LYS A 95 -2.74 22.93 3.16
C LYS A 95 -2.16 23.46 1.84
N VAL A 96 -1.16 22.77 1.26
CA VAL A 96 -0.45 23.25 0.05
C VAL A 96 -1.30 23.07 -1.20
N LEU A 97 -1.90 21.88 -1.38
CA LEU A 97 -2.74 21.57 -2.55
C LEU A 97 -4.23 21.35 -2.19
N MET A 98 -4.60 21.44 -0.91
CA MET A 98 -6.03 21.29 -0.55
C MET A 98 -6.80 22.55 -0.93
N ARG A 99 -7.95 22.35 -1.59
CA ARG A 99 -8.97 23.38 -1.85
C ARG A 99 -9.49 23.94 -0.52
N SER A 100 -10.03 25.16 -0.57
CA SER A 100 -10.57 25.87 0.60
C SER A 100 -11.75 25.19 1.29
N GLU A 101 -12.41 24.23 0.65
CA GLU A 101 -13.53 23.51 1.21
C GLU A 101 -13.06 22.40 2.15
N ASP A 102 -13.49 22.50 3.42
CA ASP A 102 -13.09 21.59 4.48
C ASP A 102 -13.98 20.34 4.54
N TYR A 103 -13.77 19.43 3.60
CA TYR A 103 -14.46 18.14 3.57
C TYR A 103 -13.96 17.12 4.60
N TRP A 104 -12.75 17.34 5.14
CA TRP A 104 -12.01 16.30 5.88
C TRP A 104 -11.69 16.66 7.34
N GLU A 105 -11.99 17.88 7.77
CA GLU A 105 -11.87 18.30 9.18
C GLU A 105 -13.24 18.11 9.84
N LYS A 106 -13.35 17.16 10.79
CA LYS A 106 -14.52 17.13 11.68
C LYS A 106 -14.34 18.21 12.74
N LYS A 107 -15.33 19.09 12.87
CA LYS A 107 -15.44 20.07 13.97
C LYS A 107 -15.45 19.38 15.33
#